data_AF-A0A1Q5TJN0-F1
#
_entry.id   AF-A0A1Q5TJN0-F1
#
_cell.length_a   1.000
_cell.length_b   1.000
_cell.length_c   1.000
_cell.angle_alpha   90.00
_cell.angle_beta   90.00
_cell.angle_gamma   90.00
#
_symmetry.space_group_name_H-M   'P 1'
#
loop_
_entity.id
_entity.type
_entity.pdbx_description
1 polymer ?
#
loop_
_entity_poly.entity_id
_entity_poly.type
_entity_poly.pdbx_seq_one_letter_code
_entity_poly.pdbx_strand_id
1 'polypeptide(L)'
;MTNFNHERIGIVIQCVRFARVCYEESMKYAHKRRTFGKKLIDHPVIRMKLAHMARQIEATYNWLENIIFQCQCMEETEAMLKLGGAIAGLKAQSTQTFEFCAREASQIFGGLSYSRGGQGGKIERLYRDVRAYAIPGGSEEIMLDLSMRQSLRVHQMFGMKL
;
A
#
# COMPACT_ATOMS: atom_id res chain seq x y z
N MET A 1 2.33 -17.58 20.46
CA MET A 1 2.38 -17.42 18.99
C MET A 1 3.48 -16.42 18.70
N THR A 2 4.57 -16.90 18.12
CA THR A 2 5.68 -16.09 17.61
C THR A 2 5.13 -15.05 16.64
N ASN A 3 5.61 -13.82 16.79
CA ASN A 3 4.95 -12.64 16.28
C ASN A 3 5.11 -12.49 14.75
N PHE A 4 4.01 -12.53 13.98
CA PHE A 4 3.99 -12.32 12.53
C PHE A 4 4.30 -10.85 12.12
N ASN A 5 4.60 -9.96 13.07
CA ASN A 5 4.84 -8.55 12.77
C ASN A 5 5.99 -8.30 11.78
N HIS A 6 7.08 -9.07 11.86
CA HIS A 6 8.18 -8.94 10.89
C HIS A 6 7.74 -9.28 9.46
N GLU A 7 6.97 -10.37 9.29
CA GLU A 7 6.41 -10.75 7.99
C GLU A 7 5.47 -9.67 7.46
N ARG A 8 4.59 -9.14 8.32
CA ARG A 8 3.65 -8.06 7.95
C ARG A 8 4.37 -6.79 7.52
N ILE A 9 5.43 -6.39 8.21
CA ILE A 9 6.27 -5.26 7.80
C ILE A 9 6.89 -5.52 6.43
N GLY A 10 7.38 -6.74 6.17
CA GLY A 10 7.87 -7.15 4.85
C GLY A 10 6.83 -6.97 3.75
N ILE A 11 5.58 -7.41 4.00
CA ILE A 11 4.45 -7.23 3.09
C ILE A 11 4.15 -5.74 2.86
N VAL A 12 4.12 -4.93 3.93
CA VAL A 12 3.88 -3.48 3.84
C VAL A 12 4.93 -2.81 2.94
N ILE A 13 6.21 -3.08 3.17
CA ILE A 13 7.31 -2.53 2.36
C ILE A 13 7.12 -2.88 0.88
N GLN A 14 6.79 -4.14 0.58
CA GLN A 14 6.57 -4.59 -0.79
C GLN A 14 5.36 -3.89 -1.43
N CYS A 15 4.23 -3.80 -0.72
CA CYS A 15 3.03 -3.11 -1.21
C CYS A 15 3.30 -1.63 -1.53
N VAL A 16 4.00 -0.91 -0.64
CA VAL A 16 4.37 0.50 -0.87
C VAL A 16 5.29 0.63 -2.09
N ARG A 17 6.28 -0.26 -2.22
CA ARG A 17 7.18 -0.25 -3.38
C ARG A 17 6.43 -0.52 -4.69
N PHE A 18 5.51 -1.49 -4.71
CA PHE A 18 4.73 -1.79 -5.91
C PHE A 18 3.74 -0.69 -6.26
N ALA A 19 3.10 -0.07 -5.27
CA ALA A 19 2.27 1.11 -5.48
C ALA A 19 3.07 2.26 -6.13
N ARG A 20 4.31 2.50 -5.69
CA ARG A 20 5.24 3.45 -6.31
C ARG A 20 5.59 3.08 -7.76
N VAL A 21 5.82 1.80 -8.05
CA VAL A 21 6.05 1.33 -9.43
C VAL A 21 4.81 1.59 -10.30
N CYS A 22 3.61 1.27 -9.82
CA CYS A 22 2.36 1.58 -10.54
C CYS A 22 2.25 3.08 -10.85
N TYR A 23 2.57 3.95 -9.88
CA TYR A 23 2.58 5.40 -10.07
C TYR A 23 3.62 5.87 -11.09
N GLU A 24 4.86 5.41 -10.96
CA GLU A 24 5.97 5.79 -11.83
C GLU A 24 5.71 5.41 -13.29
N GLU A 25 5.28 4.16 -13.53
CA GLU A 25 4.96 3.67 -14.88
C GLU A 25 3.76 4.42 -15.46
N SER A 26 2.76 4.74 -14.63
CA SER A 26 1.60 5.57 -15.05
C SER A 26 2.02 6.97 -15.45
N MET A 27 2.91 7.60 -14.69
CA MET A 27 3.43 8.93 -14.99
C MET A 27 4.21 8.93 -16.32
N LYS A 28 5.10 7.95 -16.52
CA LYS A 28 5.86 7.77 -17.77
C LYS A 28 4.92 7.56 -18.96
N TYR A 29 3.92 6.68 -18.82
CA TYR A 29 2.96 6.40 -19.88
C TYR A 29 2.11 7.62 -20.23
N ALA A 30 1.65 8.36 -19.20
CA ALA A 30 0.81 9.53 -19.37
C ALA A 30 1.51 10.67 -20.14
N HIS A 31 2.84 10.77 -20.02
CA HIS A 31 3.65 11.76 -20.75
C HIS A 31 3.97 11.35 -22.20
N LYS A 32 3.83 10.07 -22.55
CA LYS A 32 4.10 9.54 -23.89
C LYS A 32 2.82 9.41 -24.72
N ARG A 33 1.75 8.86 -24.14
CA ARG A 33 0.52 8.53 -24.88
C ARG A 33 -0.28 9.80 -25.20
N ARG A 34 -0.74 9.93 -26.45
CA ARG A 34 -1.64 10.99 -26.89
C ARG A 34 -3.03 10.46 -27.19
N THR A 35 -4.05 11.21 -26.81
CA THR A 35 -5.46 10.99 -27.16
C THR A 35 -6.13 12.35 -27.32
N PHE A 36 -7.06 12.46 -28.28
CA PHE A 36 -7.79 13.70 -28.54
C PHE A 36 -6.85 14.91 -28.69
N GLY A 37 -5.78 14.76 -29.48
CA GLY A 37 -4.82 15.83 -29.80
C GLY A 37 -3.77 16.17 -28.73
N LYS A 38 -3.89 15.70 -27.48
CA LYS A 38 -2.96 16.04 -26.38
C LYS A 38 -2.43 14.81 -25.64
N LYS A 39 -1.40 14.99 -24.80
CA LYS A 39 -0.87 13.87 -24.00
C LYS A 39 -1.91 13.49 -22.94
N LEU A 40 -1.87 12.24 -22.46
CA LEU A 40 -2.76 11.80 -21.39
C LEU A 40 -2.63 12.69 -20.16
N ILE A 41 -1.40 13.09 -19.78
CA ILE A 41 -1.16 13.97 -18.64
C ILE A 41 -1.85 15.34 -18.75
N ASP A 42 -2.19 15.79 -19.97
CA ASP A 42 -2.87 17.07 -20.21
C ASP A 42 -4.38 16.99 -19.95
N HIS A 43 -4.93 15.80 -19.69
CA HIS A 43 -6.32 15.62 -19.27
C HIS A 43 -6.45 15.72 -17.74
N PRO A 44 -7.30 16.62 -17.20
CA PRO A 44 -7.45 16.81 -15.75
C PRO A 44 -7.77 15.52 -14.99
N VAL A 45 -8.60 14.65 -15.57
CA VAL A 45 -8.97 13.36 -14.98
C VAL A 45 -7.76 12.44 -14.75
N ILE A 46 -6.75 12.48 -15.63
CA ILE A 46 -5.52 11.68 -15.46
C ILE A 46 -4.67 12.24 -14.32
N ARG A 47 -4.54 13.57 -14.23
CA ARG A 47 -3.83 14.22 -13.11
C ARG A 47 -4.52 13.95 -11.77
N MET A 48 -5.85 13.94 -11.74
CA MET A 48 -6.62 13.57 -10.55
C MET A 48 -6.29 12.15 -10.10
N LYS A 49 -6.28 11.16 -11.00
CA LYS A 49 -5.90 9.77 -10.68
C LYS A 49 -4.49 9.69 -10.07
N LEU A 50 -3.52 10.33 -10.73
CA LEU A 50 -2.14 10.39 -10.24
C LEU A 50 -2.05 11.05 -8.86
N ALA A 51 -2.78 12.14 -8.62
CA ALA A 51 -2.83 12.79 -7.31
C ALA A 51 -3.41 11.87 -6.22
N HIS A 52 -4.48 11.10 -6.51
CA HIS A 52 -5.03 10.14 -5.56
C HIS A 52 -4.09 8.96 -5.29
N MET A 53 -3.31 8.52 -6.28
CA MET A 53 -2.26 7.50 -6.06
C MET A 53 -1.17 8.07 -5.16
N ALA A 54 -0.62 9.24 -5.49
CA ALA A 54 0.46 9.87 -4.75
C ALA A 54 0.10 10.10 -3.27
N ARG A 55 -1.08 10.70 -2.98
CA ARG A 55 -1.48 10.97 -1.59
C ARG A 55 -1.59 9.70 -0.74
N GLN A 56 -2.05 8.58 -1.32
CA GLN A 56 -2.24 7.32 -0.58
C GLN A 56 -0.91 6.62 -0.36
N ILE A 57 -0.03 6.65 -1.37
CA ILE A 57 1.35 6.14 -1.26
C ILE A 57 2.09 6.89 -0.15
N GLU A 58 2.06 8.22 -0.16
CA GLU A 58 2.81 9.04 0.80
C GLU A 58 2.24 8.91 2.22
N ALA A 59 0.91 8.86 2.39
CA ALA A 59 0.31 8.60 3.69
C ALA A 59 0.72 7.22 4.26
N THR A 60 0.69 6.18 3.42
CA THR A 60 1.06 4.82 3.83
C THR A 60 2.55 4.70 4.11
N TYR A 61 3.39 5.35 3.28
CA TYR A 61 4.83 5.35 3.48
C TYR A 61 5.23 6.08 4.78
N ASN A 62 4.64 7.24 5.06
CA ASN A 62 4.91 7.96 6.31
C ASN A 62 4.46 7.18 7.55
N TRP A 63 3.34 6.45 7.47
CA TRP A 63 2.93 5.56 8.57
C TRP A 63 3.94 4.41 8.75
N LEU A 64 4.42 3.80 7.67
CA LEU A 64 5.50 2.81 7.74
C LEU A 64 6.76 3.37 8.40
N GLU A 65 7.27 4.52 7.94
CA GLU A 65 8.47 5.14 8.52
C GLU A 65 8.29 5.45 10.00
N ASN A 66 7.11 5.95 10.40
CA ASN A 66 6.80 6.19 11.80
C ASN A 66 6.81 4.91 12.65
N ILE A 67 6.27 3.80 12.14
CA ILE A 67 6.30 2.50 12.83
C ILE A 67 7.74 1.98 12.96
N ILE A 68 8.54 2.08 11.90
CA ILE A 68 9.95 1.66 11.94
C ILE A 68 10.73 2.48 12.96
N PHE A 69 10.55 3.80 12.96
CA PHE A 69 11.18 4.67 13.96
C PHE A 69 10.79 4.29 15.39
N GLN A 70 9.50 4.07 15.67
CA GLN A 70 9.05 3.64 16.99
C GLN A 70 9.64 2.29 17.41
N CYS A 71 9.72 1.32 16.49
CA CYS A 71 10.37 0.03 16.75
C CYS A 71 11.85 0.18 17.11
N GLN A 72 12.54 1.19 16.58
CA GLN A 72 13.95 1.47 16.90
C GLN A 72 14.13 2.18 18.24
N CYS A 73 13.10 2.90 18.70
CA CYS A 73 13.13 3.67 19.95
C CYS A 73 12.55 2.92 21.17
N MET A 74 12.00 1.72 20.98
CA MET A 74 11.39 0.91 22.04
C MET A 74 12.19 -0.38 22.24
N GLU A 75 12.21 -0.89 23.47
CA GLU A 75 12.67 -2.25 23.75
C GLU A 75 11.78 -3.27 23.03
N GLU A 76 12.34 -4.40 22.60
CA GLU A 76 11.63 -5.38 21.75
C GLU A 76 10.29 -5.82 22.35
N THR A 77 10.26 -6.08 23.66
CA THR A 77 9.04 -6.51 24.36
C THR A 77 7.98 -5.43 24.39
N GLU A 78 8.39 -4.16 24.54
CA GLU A 78 7.49 -3.01 24.53
C GLU A 78 6.93 -2.78 23.11
N ALA A 79 7.79 -2.81 22.09
CA ALA A 79 7.40 -2.66 20.69
C ALA A 79 6.39 -3.74 20.28
N MET A 80 6.62 -5.00 20.66
CA MET A 80 5.70 -6.10 20.38
C MET A 80 4.31 -5.87 20.98
N LEU A 81 4.24 -5.32 22.20
CA LEU A 81 2.99 -5.05 22.90
C LEU A 81 2.26 -3.84 22.31
N LYS A 82 2.98 -2.72 22.12
CA LYS A 82 2.37 -1.44 21.73
C LYS A 82 2.10 -1.32 20.23
N LEU A 83 2.96 -1.88 19.38
CA LEU A 83 2.90 -1.65 17.93
C LEU A 83 2.21 -2.76 17.15
N GLY A 84 1.89 -3.90 17.79
CA GLY A 84 1.26 -5.03 17.10
C GLY A 84 -0.07 -4.67 16.43
N GLY A 85 -0.88 -3.81 17.07
CA GLY A 85 -2.13 -3.32 16.48
C GLY A 85 -1.90 -2.43 15.27
N ALA A 86 -1.02 -1.44 15.42
CA ALA A 86 -0.69 -0.49 14.36
C ALA A 86 -0.04 -1.17 13.13
N ILE A 87 0.82 -2.17 13.34
CA ILE A 87 1.41 -2.97 12.25
C ILE A 87 0.33 -3.75 11.49
N ALA A 88 -0.66 -4.33 12.19
CA ALA A 88 -1.78 -5.01 11.54
C ALA A 88 -2.63 -4.03 10.71
N GLY A 89 -2.98 -2.88 11.29
CA GLY A 89 -3.72 -1.82 10.58
C GLY A 89 -2.97 -1.30 9.35
N LEU A 90 -1.65 -1.07 9.48
CA LEU A 90 -0.81 -0.65 8.37
C LEU A 90 -0.72 -1.73 7.27
N LYS A 91 -0.70 -3.02 7.63
CA LYS A 91 -0.75 -4.10 6.65
C LYS A 91 -2.00 -4.00 5.78
N ALA A 92 -3.17 -3.84 6.38
CA ALA A 92 -4.43 -3.64 5.65
C ALA A 92 -4.39 -2.38 4.77
N GLN A 93 -3.97 -1.24 5.32
CA GLN A 93 -3.84 0.02 4.59
C GLN A 93 -2.90 -0.09 3.39
N SER A 94 -1.77 -0.78 3.54
CA SER A 94 -0.78 -0.93 2.49
C SER A 94 -1.28 -1.77 1.32
N THR A 95 -2.03 -2.84 1.60
CA THR A 95 -2.59 -3.70 0.56
C THR A 95 -3.72 -3.01 -0.20
N GLN A 96 -4.57 -2.24 0.50
CA GLN A 96 -5.59 -1.39 -0.15
C GLN A 96 -4.95 -0.30 -1.02
N THR A 97 -3.86 0.31 -0.54
CA THR A 97 -3.12 1.33 -1.31
C THR A 97 -2.51 0.73 -2.57
N PHE A 98 -1.92 -0.46 -2.47
CA PHE A 98 -1.38 -1.16 -3.64
C PHE A 98 -2.50 -1.53 -4.63
N GLU A 99 -3.61 -2.09 -4.15
CA GLU A 99 -4.77 -2.40 -4.98
C GLU A 99 -5.30 -1.17 -5.73
N PHE A 100 -5.49 -0.06 -5.01
CA PHE A 100 -5.92 1.20 -5.60
C PHE A 100 -4.97 1.66 -6.70
N CYS A 101 -3.66 1.66 -6.44
CA CYS A 101 -2.67 2.11 -7.40
C CYS A 101 -2.57 1.19 -8.62
N ALA A 102 -2.68 -0.13 -8.43
CA ALA A 102 -2.69 -1.09 -9.53
C ALA A 102 -3.92 -0.90 -10.42
N ARG A 103 -5.10 -0.68 -9.83
CA ARG A 103 -6.34 -0.41 -10.56
C ARG A 103 -6.29 0.90 -11.35
N GLU A 104 -5.84 1.99 -10.74
CA GLU A 104 -5.71 3.27 -11.45
C GLU A 104 -4.64 3.23 -12.54
N ALA A 105 -3.52 2.55 -12.30
CA ALA A 105 -2.50 2.35 -13.32
C ALA A 105 -3.04 1.53 -14.51
N SER A 106 -3.80 0.46 -14.24
CA SER A 106 -4.48 -0.32 -15.28
C SER A 106 -5.38 0.57 -16.14
N GLN A 107 -6.16 1.45 -15.50
CA GLN A 107 -7.03 2.40 -16.22
C GLN A 107 -6.24 3.41 -17.06
N ILE A 108 -5.10 3.92 -16.57
CA ILE A 108 -4.24 4.87 -17.30
C ILE A 108 -3.61 4.20 -18.53
N PHE A 109 -3.24 2.92 -18.43
CA PHE A 109 -2.68 2.13 -19.54
C PHE A 109 -3.74 1.65 -20.54
N GLY A 110 -5.02 1.65 -20.16
CA GLY A 110 -6.11 1.14 -21.00
C GLY A 110 -5.88 -0.32 -21.38
N GLY A 111 -6.20 -0.71 -22.62
CA GLY A 111 -6.05 -2.11 -23.07
C GLY A 111 -4.64 -2.70 -22.93
N LEU A 112 -3.59 -1.88 -22.84
CA LEU A 112 -2.23 -2.39 -22.59
C LEU A 112 -2.07 -3.03 -21.20
N SER A 113 -2.93 -2.71 -20.24
CA SER A 113 -2.88 -3.31 -18.90
C SER A 113 -3.25 -4.80 -18.88
N TYR A 114 -3.82 -5.33 -19.97
CA TYR A 114 -4.09 -6.76 -20.16
C TYR A 114 -2.92 -7.49 -20.85
N SER A 115 -1.92 -6.75 -21.34
CA SER A 115 -0.79 -7.34 -22.07
C SER A 115 0.30 -7.78 -21.11
N ARG A 116 0.58 -9.09 -21.04
CA ARG A 116 1.64 -9.69 -20.20
C ARG A 116 3.07 -9.28 -20.54
N GLY A 117 3.27 -8.49 -21.61
CA GLY A 117 4.59 -8.07 -22.09
C GLY A 117 4.61 -6.61 -22.55
N GLY A 118 5.76 -6.19 -23.08
CA GLY A 118 5.94 -4.84 -23.60
C GLY A 118 5.72 -3.75 -22.55
N GLN A 119 5.18 -2.61 -22.99
CA GLN A 119 5.06 -1.42 -22.15
C GLN A 119 4.09 -1.60 -20.97
N GLY A 120 3.05 -2.44 -21.10
CA GLY A 120 2.03 -2.68 -20.08
C GLY A 120 2.33 -3.83 -19.11
N GLY A 121 3.33 -4.67 -19.40
CA GLY A 121 3.55 -5.94 -18.68
C GLY A 121 3.80 -5.79 -17.18
N LYS A 122 4.43 -4.69 -16.74
CA LYS A 122 4.60 -4.42 -15.30
C LYS A 122 3.24 -4.19 -14.62
N ILE A 123 2.35 -3.40 -15.23
CA ILE A 123 1.04 -3.08 -14.68
C ILE A 123 0.13 -4.31 -14.67
N GLU A 124 0.13 -5.08 -15.76
CA GLU A 124 -0.61 -6.34 -15.83
C GLU A 124 -0.23 -7.29 -14.70
N ARG A 125 1.09 -7.48 -14.50
CA ARG A 125 1.60 -8.38 -13.47
C ARG A 125 1.25 -7.89 -12.08
N LEU A 126 1.53 -6.62 -11.79
CA LEU A 126 1.25 -6.04 -10.47
C LEU A 126 -0.25 -6.07 -10.14
N TYR A 127 -1.14 -5.88 -11.12
CA TYR A 127 -2.58 -6.00 -10.91
C TYR A 127 -3.00 -7.39 -10.43
N ARG A 128 -2.41 -8.45 -10.99
CA ARG A 128 -2.64 -9.83 -10.52
C ARG A 128 -2.01 -10.08 -9.14
N ASP A 129 -0.83 -9.52 -8.90
CA ASP A 129 -0.07 -9.76 -7.68
C ASP A 129 -0.73 -9.15 -6.42
N VAL A 130 -1.65 -8.18 -6.56
CA VAL A 130 -2.38 -7.56 -5.43
C VAL A 130 -2.90 -8.59 -4.42
N ARG A 131 -3.57 -9.65 -4.89
CA ARG A 131 -4.16 -10.65 -3.99
C ARG A 131 -3.12 -11.52 -3.29
N ALA A 132 -1.93 -11.67 -3.87
CA ALA A 132 -0.82 -12.38 -3.25
C ALA A 132 -0.25 -11.63 -2.02
N TYR A 133 -0.57 -10.35 -1.85
CA TYR A 133 -0.20 -9.55 -0.67
C TYR A 133 -1.38 -9.26 0.26
N ALA A 134 -2.57 -9.09 -0.31
CA ALA A 134 -3.78 -8.83 0.47
C ALA A 134 -4.16 -9.99 1.41
N ILE A 135 -3.85 -11.23 1.05
CA ILE A 135 -4.31 -12.43 1.77
C ILE A 135 -3.27 -12.97 2.79
N PRO A 136 -1.98 -13.19 2.43
CA PRO A 136 -0.99 -13.70 3.38
C PRO A 136 -0.69 -12.73 4.52
N GLY A 137 -0.16 -13.24 5.63
CA GLY A 137 0.00 -12.47 6.88
C GLY A 137 -1.31 -12.11 7.60
N GLY A 138 -2.46 -12.55 7.04
CA GLY A 138 -3.84 -12.32 7.48
C GLY A 138 -4.60 -11.40 6.51
N SER A 139 -5.85 -11.75 6.16
CA SER A 139 -6.67 -10.94 5.26
C SER A 139 -6.98 -9.56 5.86
N GLU A 140 -7.47 -8.65 5.02
CA GLU A 140 -7.81 -7.28 5.41
C GLU A 140 -8.73 -7.23 6.65
N GLU A 141 -9.80 -8.01 6.65
CA GLU A 141 -10.79 -8.05 7.74
C GLU A 141 -10.15 -8.55 9.03
N ILE A 142 -9.31 -9.59 8.93
CA ILE A 142 -8.60 -10.17 10.07
C ILE A 142 -7.56 -9.19 10.62
N MET A 143 -6.91 -8.40 9.76
CA MET A 143 -5.93 -7.40 10.19
C MET A 143 -6.57 -6.20 10.86
N LEU A 144 -7.72 -5.73 10.35
CA LEU A 144 -8.46 -4.64 10.97
C LEU A 144 -9.02 -5.06 12.34
N ASP A 145 -9.56 -6.28 12.45
CA ASP A 145 -9.99 -6.84 13.73
C ASP A 145 -8.81 -7.04 14.70
N LEU A 146 -7.70 -7.60 14.23
CA LEU A 146 -6.49 -7.77 15.05
C LEU A 146 -5.94 -6.41 15.53
N SER A 147 -5.94 -5.40 14.66
CA SER A 147 -5.53 -4.03 15.00
C SER A 147 -6.31 -3.54 16.23
N MET A 148 -7.64 -3.66 16.19
CA MET A 148 -8.50 -3.23 17.28
C MET A 148 -8.31 -4.07 18.56
N ARG A 149 -8.22 -5.40 18.44
CA ARG A 149 -8.00 -6.27 19.61
C ARG A 149 -6.70 -5.95 20.33
N GLN A 150 -5.61 -5.67 19.60
CA GLN A 150 -4.34 -5.27 20.22
C GLN A 150 -4.44 -3.89 20.86
N SER A 151 -5.03 -2.91 20.18
CA SER A 151 -5.22 -1.56 20.72
C SER A 151 -6.06 -1.55 22.01
N LEU A 152 -7.11 -2.39 22.10
CA LEU A 152 -7.92 -2.53 23.31
C LEU A 152 -7.12 -3.12 24.48
N ARG A 153 -6.27 -4.12 24.22
CA ARG A 153 -5.38 -4.68 25.26
C ARG A 153 -4.39 -3.63 25.77
N VAL A 154 -3.78 -2.86 24.87
CA VAL A 154 -2.86 -1.78 25.25
C VAL A 154 -3.60 -0.69 26.03
N HIS A 155 -4.82 -0.34 25.62
CA HIS A 155 -5.65 0.63 26.36
C HIS A 155 -5.97 0.17 27.78
N GLN A 156 -6.35 -1.10 27.98
CA GLN A 156 -6.61 -1.64 29.32
C GLN A 156 -5.37 -1.57 30.24
N MET A 157 -4.17 -1.72 29.67
CA MET A 157 -2.92 -1.72 30.44
C MET A 157 -2.36 -0.30 30.69
N PHE A 158 -2.55 0.63 29.75
CA PHE A 158 -1.83 1.92 29.75
C PHE A 158 -2.72 3.16 29.55
N GLY A 159 -4.04 3.02 29.39
CA GLY A 159 -4.97 4.15 29.24
C GLY A 159 -4.82 4.93 27.93
N MET A 160 -4.49 4.25 26.83
CA MET A 160 -4.05 4.87 25.57
C MET A 160 -5.07 5.83 24.93
N LYS A 161 -4.56 6.96 24.39
CA LYS A 161 -5.21 7.84 23.42
C LYS A 161 -4.65 7.52 22.03
N LEU A 162 -5.54 7.50 21.02
CA LEU A 162 -5.21 7.20 19.62
C LEU A 162 -4.13 8.14 19.06
#